data_AF-A0A9P9Q325-F1
#
_entry.id   AF-A0A9P9Q325-F1
#
_cell.length_a   1.000
_cell.length_b   1.000
_cell.length_c   1.000
_cell.angle_alpha   90.00
_cell.angle_beta   90.00
_cell.angle_gamma   90.00
#
_symmetry.space_group_name_H-M   'P 1'
#
loop_
_entity.id
_entity.type
_entity.pdbx_description
1 polymer ?
#
loop_
_entity_poly.entity_id
_entity_poly.type
_entity_poly.pdbx_seq_one_letter_code
_entity_poly.pdbx_strand_id
1 'polypeptide(L)'
;MLKRKLSHDLDGSPHVRHASIFDDDPTQMTSKRKRLFRPKNNNKHQWKPEAERSMSELLEFVLQHEEAFKNQYRLASLFADFRQQLDTNPEGYHANIAAWTKALTDAARAGVIPKQGTTHDLLNIRAADELARALQHPQYGKPTCLPAVFHEAVQKKEMIPLKDFLNSKESIYKTSWIPSPWQVLQWSLRQVGVLGQPRSPEKLDVGNFVVVKNVEVAADEILKKMKDHTSTADRVLSRTDFLKRFSTTLNPTAPLTTSDLNILLVFLARDKQAISYNAQTIKFKPEHEAVPLPVTEEDAAIANLRDTLANINAQIPPLMEKIAAADAAAREAVAAKQMVRAKAALRSKKLAENALAQRSDVALQLEAVYTDLQQAADQVEIVEAMRAGAAALKGLNEKVGGAEGVQGVVDAVNEQMATTEEITNIINETSQPLDEAEIDDEFEALEKAEKEKEEQAEAQKTAARLAVLEEAEKKRKEKEAEQQKRTEAEQEKQKQEDEQTEHKVDEASQGISRLSFLQPEDEEMKDAEEEKRILLPA
;
A
#
# COMPACT_ATOMS: atom_id res chain seq x y z
N MET A 1 -78.85 -15.14 42.26
CA MET A 1 -78.60 -13.71 42.58
C MET A 1 -77.70 -13.17 41.47
N LEU A 2 -78.08 -12.20 40.62
CA LEU A 2 -78.15 -10.73 40.89
C LEU A 2 -76.80 -10.21 41.42
N LYS A 3 -76.03 -9.23 40.88
CA LYS A 3 -76.13 -8.14 39.85
C LYS A 3 -74.66 -7.82 39.38
N ARG A 4 -74.30 -7.01 38.35
CA ARG A 4 -74.98 -6.16 37.34
C ARG A 4 -74.06 -5.94 36.11
N LYS A 5 -74.62 -5.35 35.03
CA LYS A 5 -73.99 -4.74 33.83
C LYS A 5 -73.21 -3.44 34.11
N LEU A 6 -72.34 -3.04 33.18
CA LEU A 6 -72.50 -1.75 32.47
C LEU A 6 -71.87 -1.78 31.07
N SER A 7 -72.55 -1.15 30.11
CA SER A 7 -72.19 -1.03 28.70
C SER A 7 -72.22 0.45 28.30
N HIS A 8 -71.52 0.82 27.23
CA HIS A 8 -71.91 2.01 26.47
C HIS A 8 -71.71 1.76 24.97
N ASP A 9 -72.80 1.87 24.23
CA ASP A 9 -72.88 1.76 22.76
C ASP A 9 -72.90 3.17 22.12
N LEU A 10 -73.18 3.16 20.80
CA LEU A 10 -73.59 4.25 19.89
C LEU A 10 -72.43 5.00 19.21
N ASP A 11 -72.46 5.34 17.92
CA ASP A 11 -73.27 4.98 16.73
C ASP A 11 -72.42 5.48 15.52
N GLY A 12 -72.58 5.17 14.23
CA GLY A 12 -73.58 4.46 13.45
C GLY A 12 -73.23 4.65 11.96
N SER A 13 -73.56 3.69 11.09
CA SER A 13 -73.54 3.82 9.61
C SER A 13 -74.78 4.62 9.12
N PRO A 14 -75.06 4.95 7.81
CA PRO A 14 -74.67 4.22 6.57
C PRO A 14 -74.58 5.07 5.25
N HIS A 15 -74.70 4.37 4.09
CA HIS A 15 -75.19 4.82 2.76
C HIS A 15 -74.18 5.44 1.74
N VAL A 16 -74.28 5.26 0.39
CA VAL A 16 -75.04 4.32 -0.49
C VAL A 16 -74.49 4.32 -1.95
N ARG A 17 -74.36 3.12 -2.56
CA ARG A 17 -74.59 2.71 -3.99
C ARG A 17 -73.92 3.34 -5.24
N HIS A 18 -73.46 2.43 -6.13
CA HIS A 18 -73.65 2.34 -7.61
C HIS A 18 -73.08 3.46 -8.53
N ALA A 19 -72.71 3.22 -9.80
CA ALA A 19 -72.56 2.00 -10.60
C ALA A 19 -71.58 2.23 -11.78
N SER A 20 -71.16 1.14 -12.43
CA SER A 20 -70.56 1.12 -13.78
C SER A 20 -71.61 1.40 -14.86
N ILE A 21 -71.22 1.98 -16.01
CA ILE A 21 -71.51 1.47 -17.38
C ILE A 21 -70.79 2.32 -18.46
N PHE A 22 -70.57 1.71 -19.62
CA PHE A 22 -69.93 2.20 -20.85
C PHE A 22 -70.59 3.45 -21.47
N ASP A 23 -69.84 4.20 -22.29
CA ASP A 23 -70.23 4.48 -23.70
C ASP A 23 -69.10 5.15 -24.53
N ASP A 24 -69.26 5.14 -25.87
CA ASP A 24 -68.22 5.30 -26.92
C ASP A 24 -68.05 6.70 -27.58
N ASP A 25 -66.80 7.00 -27.99
CA ASP A 25 -66.35 7.78 -29.18
C ASP A 25 -66.86 9.25 -29.39
N PRO A 26 -66.68 9.94 -30.56
CA PRO A 26 -65.46 10.32 -31.30
C PRO A 26 -65.19 11.85 -31.45
N THR A 27 -63.92 12.23 -31.66
CA THR A 27 -63.42 13.39 -32.48
C THR A 27 -63.92 14.85 -32.26
N GLN A 28 -63.00 15.82 -32.08
CA GLN A 28 -62.64 16.84 -33.12
C GLN A 28 -61.71 18.02 -32.67
N MET A 29 -60.83 18.43 -33.61
CA MET A 29 -60.38 19.80 -33.94
C MET A 29 -59.84 20.77 -32.85
N THR A 30 -58.51 20.92 -32.72
CA THR A 30 -57.59 21.86 -33.43
C THR A 30 -57.57 23.34 -32.97
N SER A 31 -56.41 23.81 -32.51
CA SER A 31 -55.95 25.19 -32.69
C SER A 31 -54.41 25.26 -32.80
N LYS A 32 -53.86 26.23 -33.53
CA LYS A 32 -52.44 26.32 -33.93
C LYS A 32 -51.79 27.62 -33.41
N ARG A 33 -50.44 27.60 -33.39
CA ARG A 33 -49.47 28.72 -33.20
C ARG A 33 -49.07 28.94 -31.72
N LYS A 34 -47.80 29.17 -31.35
CA LYS A 34 -46.59 29.56 -32.11
C LYS A 34 -45.35 28.72 -31.74
N ARG A 35 -44.28 28.83 -32.54
CA ARG A 35 -43.05 28.01 -32.48
C ARG A 35 -42.04 28.54 -31.46
N LEU A 36 -41.24 27.64 -30.89
CA LEU A 36 -39.82 27.89 -30.63
C LEU A 36 -38.99 26.80 -31.31
N PHE A 37 -37.92 27.20 -31.99
CA PHE A 37 -36.99 26.30 -32.65
C PHE A 37 -36.22 25.48 -31.62
N ARG A 38 -36.24 24.14 -31.73
CA ARG A 38 -35.21 23.29 -31.13
C ARG A 38 -34.28 22.83 -32.25
N PRO A 39 -32.98 23.10 -32.21
CA PRO A 39 -32.07 22.68 -33.27
C PRO A 39 -31.98 21.16 -33.31
N LYS A 40 -31.93 20.60 -34.53
CA LYS A 40 -31.48 19.21 -34.74
C LYS A 40 -30.01 19.15 -34.37
N ASN A 41 -29.68 18.78 -33.13
CA ASN A 41 -28.33 18.34 -32.84
C ASN A 41 -28.22 16.89 -33.29
N ASN A 42 -27.50 16.67 -34.40
CA ASN A 42 -27.18 15.35 -34.93
C ASN A 42 -26.17 14.68 -33.98
N ASN A 43 -26.65 14.19 -32.83
CA ASN A 43 -25.92 13.15 -32.12
C ASN A 43 -26.59 11.82 -32.43
N LYS A 44 -26.26 11.27 -33.61
CA LYS A 44 -26.30 9.83 -33.78
C LYS A 44 -25.44 9.28 -32.64
N HIS A 45 -26.04 8.65 -31.64
CA HIS A 45 -25.28 7.72 -30.82
C HIS A 45 -24.79 6.66 -31.79
N GLN A 46 -23.54 6.84 -32.22
CA GLN A 46 -22.76 5.84 -32.90
C GLN A 46 -22.75 4.67 -31.93
N TRP A 47 -23.58 3.66 -32.21
CA TRP A 47 -23.49 2.38 -31.55
C TRP A 47 -22.09 1.88 -31.88
N LYS A 48 -21.16 2.14 -30.96
CA LYS A 48 -19.92 1.40 -30.92
C LYS A 48 -20.36 -0.03 -30.61
N PRO A 49 -19.98 -1.04 -31.42
CA PRO A 49 -20.01 -2.39 -30.89
C PRO A 49 -19.24 -2.34 -29.57
N GLU A 50 -19.86 -2.91 -28.52
CA GLU A 50 -19.18 -3.20 -27.28
C GLU A 50 -17.88 -3.91 -27.66
N ALA A 51 -16.73 -3.30 -27.31
CA ALA A 51 -15.43 -3.76 -27.80
C ALA A 51 -15.29 -5.26 -27.52
N GLU A 52 -14.72 -5.99 -28.49
CA GLU A 52 -14.56 -7.45 -28.49
C GLU A 52 -14.42 -7.97 -27.05
N ARG A 53 -15.46 -8.67 -26.56
CA ARG A 53 -15.60 -8.97 -25.12
C ARG A 53 -14.27 -9.48 -24.58
N SER A 54 -13.60 -8.64 -23.80
CA SER A 54 -12.40 -9.03 -23.06
C SER A 54 -12.75 -10.30 -22.31
N MET A 55 -12.00 -11.36 -22.56
CA MET A 55 -12.24 -12.63 -21.87
C MET A 55 -12.08 -12.38 -20.37
N SER A 56 -12.84 -13.10 -19.55
CA SER A 56 -12.64 -12.95 -18.10
C SER A 56 -11.25 -13.45 -17.74
N GLU A 57 -10.64 -12.88 -16.71
CA GLU A 57 -9.38 -13.33 -16.13
C GLU A 57 -9.37 -14.85 -15.87
N LEU A 58 -10.49 -15.40 -15.38
CA LEU A 58 -10.67 -16.84 -15.19
C LEU A 58 -10.60 -17.63 -16.50
N LEU A 59 -11.27 -17.15 -17.56
CA LEU A 59 -11.26 -17.83 -18.86
C LEU A 59 -9.88 -17.75 -19.51
N GLU A 60 -9.23 -16.58 -19.46
CA GLU A 60 -7.87 -16.39 -19.95
C GLU A 60 -6.88 -17.30 -19.21
N PHE A 61 -6.97 -17.36 -17.89
CA PHE A 61 -6.17 -18.26 -17.07
C PHE A 61 -6.33 -19.72 -17.51
N VAL A 62 -7.56 -20.22 -17.62
CA VAL A 62 -7.83 -21.62 -18.01
C VAL A 62 -7.28 -21.92 -19.41
N LEU A 63 -7.50 -21.04 -20.39
CA LEU A 63 -7.00 -21.22 -21.76
C LEU A 63 -5.46 -21.18 -21.84
N GLN A 64 -4.79 -20.39 -21.00
CA GLN A 64 -3.34 -20.21 -21.00
C GLN A 64 -2.57 -21.26 -20.16
N HIS A 65 -3.17 -21.79 -19.10
CA HIS A 65 -2.48 -22.67 -18.15
C HIS A 65 -2.79 -24.16 -18.38
N GLU A 66 -4.00 -24.50 -18.85
CA GLU A 66 -4.42 -25.90 -18.98
C GLU A 66 -4.23 -26.49 -20.39
N GLU A 67 -3.42 -27.54 -20.50
CA GLU A 67 -3.11 -28.21 -21.77
C GLU A 67 -4.35 -28.72 -22.51
N ALA A 68 -5.36 -29.20 -21.77
CA ALA A 68 -6.62 -29.66 -22.35
C ALA A 68 -7.39 -28.53 -23.06
N PHE A 69 -7.24 -27.28 -22.60
CA PHE A 69 -7.94 -26.10 -23.11
C PHE A 69 -7.13 -25.34 -24.17
N LYS A 70 -5.80 -25.53 -24.22
CA LYS A 70 -4.95 -25.04 -25.32
C LYS A 70 -5.30 -25.69 -26.67
N ASN A 71 -5.79 -26.92 -26.66
CA ASN A 71 -6.19 -27.62 -27.87
C ASN A 71 -7.57 -27.16 -28.36
N GLN A 72 -7.60 -26.28 -29.36
CA GLN A 72 -8.83 -25.73 -29.94
C GLN A 72 -9.84 -26.80 -30.39
N TYR A 73 -9.38 -27.96 -30.88
CA TYR A 73 -10.25 -29.06 -31.30
C TYR A 73 -10.97 -29.77 -30.13
N ARG A 74 -10.46 -29.63 -28.89
CA ARG A 74 -11.11 -30.17 -27.69
C ARG A 74 -12.14 -29.23 -27.07
N LEU A 75 -12.06 -27.93 -27.31
CA LEU A 75 -12.90 -26.92 -26.63
C LEU A 75 -14.41 -27.18 -26.82
N ALA A 76 -14.84 -27.57 -28.02
CA ALA A 76 -16.24 -27.92 -28.26
C ALA A 76 -16.73 -29.09 -27.38
N SER A 77 -15.90 -30.13 -27.19
CA SER A 77 -16.20 -31.28 -26.32
C SER A 77 -16.15 -30.91 -24.84
N LEU A 78 -15.22 -30.03 -24.44
CA LEU A 78 -15.09 -29.57 -23.06
C LEU A 78 -16.26 -28.68 -22.63
N PHE A 79 -16.76 -27.80 -23.49
CA PHE A 79 -17.83 -26.86 -23.14
C PHE A 79 -19.25 -27.43 -23.27
N ALA A 80 -19.44 -28.48 -24.09
CA ALA A 80 -20.72 -29.14 -24.28
C ALA A 80 -21.16 -30.00 -23.08
N ASP A 81 -22.45 -30.34 -23.02
CA ASP A 81 -22.98 -31.31 -22.05
C ASP A 81 -22.59 -32.74 -22.47
N PHE A 82 -21.50 -33.23 -21.91
CA PHE A 82 -20.98 -34.57 -22.16
C PHE A 82 -21.56 -35.66 -21.25
N ARG A 83 -22.67 -35.43 -20.52
CA ARG A 83 -23.27 -36.46 -19.64
C ARG A 83 -23.65 -37.75 -20.35
N GLN A 84 -24.08 -37.68 -21.62
CA GLN A 84 -24.37 -38.87 -22.44
C GLN A 84 -23.12 -39.68 -22.84
N GLN A 85 -21.92 -39.10 -22.70
CA GLN A 85 -20.66 -39.82 -22.92
C GLN A 85 -20.40 -40.85 -21.82
N LEU A 86 -21.00 -40.75 -20.63
CA LEU A 86 -20.84 -41.77 -19.59
C LEU A 86 -21.27 -43.17 -20.06
N ASP A 87 -22.32 -43.26 -20.88
CA ASP A 87 -22.84 -44.52 -21.42
C ASP A 87 -22.16 -44.95 -22.74
N THR A 88 -21.61 -43.99 -23.50
CA THR A 88 -21.17 -44.20 -24.91
C THR A 88 -19.65 -44.08 -25.12
N ASN A 89 -18.96 -43.30 -24.30
CA ASN A 89 -17.51 -43.14 -24.25
C ASN A 89 -17.07 -42.74 -22.81
N PRO A 90 -17.03 -43.71 -21.86
CA PRO A 90 -16.72 -43.41 -20.46
C PRO A 90 -15.35 -42.78 -20.26
N GLU A 91 -14.37 -43.16 -21.10
CA GLU A 91 -13.02 -42.59 -21.08
C GLU A 91 -13.03 -41.10 -21.44
N GLY A 92 -13.74 -40.73 -22.50
CA GLY A 92 -13.94 -39.33 -22.89
C GLY A 92 -14.66 -38.50 -21.83
N TYR A 93 -15.71 -39.06 -21.21
CA TYR A 93 -16.40 -38.44 -20.07
C TYR A 93 -15.43 -38.16 -18.92
N HIS A 94 -14.71 -39.17 -18.42
CA HIS A 94 -13.81 -38.99 -17.28
C HIS A 94 -12.61 -38.11 -17.61
N ALA A 95 -12.07 -38.14 -18.83
CA ALA A 95 -11.00 -37.24 -19.27
C ALA A 95 -11.44 -35.78 -19.34
N ASN A 96 -12.69 -35.50 -19.73
CA ASN A 96 -13.26 -34.16 -19.73
C ASN A 96 -13.59 -33.67 -18.31
N ILE A 97 -14.09 -34.54 -17.41
CA ILE A 97 -14.22 -34.19 -15.99
C ILE A 97 -12.85 -33.84 -15.41
N ALA A 98 -11.84 -34.70 -15.56
CA ALA A 98 -10.52 -34.50 -14.97
C ALA A 98 -9.87 -33.19 -15.43
N ALA A 99 -10.03 -32.84 -16.71
CA ALA A 99 -9.58 -31.56 -17.26
C ALA A 99 -10.25 -30.36 -16.56
N TRP A 100 -11.57 -30.40 -16.37
CA TRP A 100 -12.31 -29.33 -15.69
C TRP A 100 -12.04 -29.27 -14.18
N THR A 101 -12.00 -30.39 -13.47
CA THR A 101 -11.69 -30.43 -12.03
C THR A 101 -10.29 -29.88 -11.76
N LYS A 102 -9.30 -30.23 -12.61
CA LYS A 102 -7.95 -29.65 -12.54
C LYS A 102 -7.98 -28.14 -12.80
N ALA A 103 -8.58 -27.71 -13.92
CA ALA A 103 -8.68 -26.29 -14.29
C ALA A 103 -9.30 -25.44 -13.17
N LEU A 104 -10.40 -25.91 -12.56
CA LEU A 104 -11.06 -25.23 -11.45
C LEU A 104 -10.20 -25.21 -10.18
N THR A 105 -9.49 -26.31 -9.88
CA THR A 105 -8.59 -26.42 -8.73
C THR A 105 -7.40 -25.46 -8.83
N ASP A 106 -6.75 -25.44 -9.99
CA ASP A 106 -5.57 -24.63 -10.25
C ASP A 106 -5.96 -23.14 -10.41
N ALA A 107 -7.14 -22.83 -10.96
CA ALA A 107 -7.72 -21.48 -10.99
C ALA A 107 -8.10 -20.95 -9.59
N ALA A 108 -8.65 -21.80 -8.71
CA ALA A 108 -8.90 -21.42 -7.32
C ALA A 108 -7.59 -21.09 -6.61
N ARG A 109 -6.55 -21.92 -6.80
CA ARG A 109 -5.21 -21.69 -6.25
C ARG A 109 -4.59 -20.38 -6.74
N ALA A 110 -4.77 -20.07 -8.02
CA ALA A 110 -4.31 -18.82 -8.64
C ALA A 110 -5.08 -17.57 -8.16
N GLY A 111 -6.21 -17.73 -7.46
CA GLY A 111 -7.03 -16.63 -6.97
C GLY A 111 -7.91 -15.98 -8.04
N VAL A 112 -8.08 -16.59 -9.22
CA VAL A 112 -8.84 -16.00 -10.34
C VAL A 112 -10.33 -16.43 -10.38
N ILE A 113 -10.78 -17.23 -9.41
CA ILE A 113 -12.20 -17.63 -9.30
C ILE A 113 -13.02 -16.42 -8.82
N PRO A 114 -14.14 -16.06 -9.50
CA PRO A 114 -14.95 -14.90 -9.12
C PRO A 114 -15.67 -15.10 -7.79
N LYS A 115 -15.73 -14.03 -6.99
CA LYS A 115 -16.48 -13.96 -5.73
C LYS A 115 -17.15 -12.59 -5.60
N GLN A 116 -18.23 -12.52 -4.81
CA GLN A 116 -18.80 -11.26 -4.35
C GLN A 116 -17.93 -10.69 -3.22
N GLY A 117 -17.01 -9.77 -3.55
CA GLY A 117 -16.09 -9.14 -2.61
C GLY A 117 -14.80 -8.65 -3.29
N THR A 118 -13.82 -8.23 -2.49
CA THR A 118 -12.49 -7.75 -2.95
C THR A 118 -11.37 -8.78 -2.78
N THR A 119 -11.67 -9.96 -2.21
CA THR A 119 -10.69 -11.03 -1.94
C THR A 119 -11.23 -12.38 -2.41
N HIS A 120 -10.36 -13.20 -3.00
CA HIS A 120 -10.71 -14.49 -3.59
C HIS A 120 -10.39 -15.64 -2.61
N ASP A 121 -11.29 -16.61 -2.48
CA ASP A 121 -11.02 -17.81 -1.67
C ASP A 121 -10.15 -18.77 -2.49
N LEU A 122 -9.04 -19.26 -1.93
CA LEU A 122 -8.13 -20.17 -2.64
C LEU A 122 -8.47 -21.65 -2.44
N LEU A 123 -9.19 -21.95 -1.35
CA LEU A 123 -9.55 -23.29 -0.91
C LEU A 123 -11.03 -23.62 -1.13
N ASN A 124 -11.84 -22.65 -1.59
CA ASN A 124 -13.28 -22.77 -1.75
C ASN A 124 -13.75 -22.19 -3.10
N ILE A 125 -14.55 -22.95 -3.85
CA ILE A 125 -15.17 -22.50 -5.10
C ILE A 125 -16.68 -22.32 -4.89
N ARG A 126 -17.19 -21.15 -5.27
CA ARG A 126 -18.63 -20.89 -5.36
C ARG A 126 -19.15 -21.36 -6.72
N ALA A 127 -19.81 -22.53 -6.75
CA ALA A 127 -20.61 -22.95 -7.88
C ALA A 127 -21.86 -22.05 -7.97
N ALA A 128 -21.93 -21.19 -8.98
CA ALA A 128 -23.05 -20.29 -9.25
C ALA A 128 -23.04 -19.83 -10.71
N ASP A 129 -24.09 -19.16 -11.19
CA ASP A 129 -24.10 -18.62 -12.57
C ASP A 129 -23.00 -17.56 -12.81
N GLU A 130 -22.51 -16.91 -11.75
CA GLU A 130 -21.34 -16.02 -11.78
C GLU A 130 -20.09 -16.75 -12.32
N LEU A 131 -19.84 -17.98 -11.84
CA LEU A 131 -18.74 -18.83 -12.31
C LEU A 131 -18.94 -19.28 -13.76
N ALA A 132 -20.15 -19.72 -14.12
CA ALA A 132 -20.49 -20.13 -15.49
C ALA A 132 -20.41 -18.96 -16.49
N ARG A 133 -20.74 -17.74 -16.05
CA ARG A 133 -20.61 -16.50 -16.82
C ARG A 133 -19.15 -16.06 -16.96
N ALA A 134 -18.33 -16.18 -15.91
CA ALA A 134 -16.90 -15.90 -16.02
C ALA A 134 -16.23 -16.85 -17.03
N LEU A 135 -16.56 -18.14 -16.99
CA LEU A 135 -16.07 -19.14 -17.94
C LEU A 135 -16.69 -19.05 -19.35
N GLN A 136 -17.49 -18.02 -19.68
CA GLN A 136 -18.18 -17.96 -20.98
C GLN A 136 -17.22 -17.70 -22.15
N HIS A 137 -17.00 -18.70 -22.99
CA HIS A 137 -16.17 -18.58 -24.20
C HIS A 137 -16.91 -17.81 -25.32
N PRO A 138 -16.26 -16.90 -26.06
CA PRO A 138 -16.90 -16.13 -27.13
C PRO A 138 -17.56 -16.98 -28.22
N GLN A 139 -16.95 -18.13 -28.57
CA GLN A 139 -17.44 -19.03 -29.63
C GLN A 139 -18.28 -20.22 -29.13
N TYR A 140 -18.06 -20.68 -27.89
CA TYR A 140 -18.67 -21.92 -27.36
C TYR A 140 -19.71 -21.65 -26.26
N GLY A 141 -19.89 -20.39 -25.84
CA GLY A 141 -20.87 -20.01 -24.82
C GLY A 141 -20.44 -20.38 -23.40
N LYS A 142 -21.42 -20.49 -22.50
CA LYS A 142 -21.21 -20.94 -21.12
C LYS A 142 -20.94 -22.45 -21.11
N PRO A 143 -19.99 -22.97 -20.31
CA PRO A 143 -19.78 -24.41 -20.19
C PRO A 143 -20.99 -25.08 -19.56
N THR A 144 -21.70 -25.93 -20.33
CA THR A 144 -22.91 -26.63 -19.87
C THR A 144 -22.59 -27.88 -19.06
N CYS A 145 -21.35 -28.35 -19.09
CA CYS A 145 -20.85 -29.50 -18.34
C CYS A 145 -20.69 -29.28 -16.83
N LEU A 146 -20.63 -28.03 -16.33
CA LEU A 146 -20.27 -27.74 -14.93
C LEU A 146 -21.07 -28.54 -13.89
N PRO A 147 -22.40 -28.77 -14.04
CA PRO A 147 -23.16 -29.60 -13.10
C PRO A 147 -22.62 -31.04 -12.98
N ALA A 148 -22.16 -31.63 -14.09
CA ALA A 148 -21.53 -32.95 -14.09
C ALA A 148 -20.13 -32.93 -13.46
N VAL A 149 -19.34 -31.89 -13.74
CA VAL A 149 -18.01 -31.69 -13.13
C VAL A 149 -18.10 -31.63 -11.61
N PHE A 150 -18.94 -30.76 -11.05
CA PHE A 150 -19.11 -30.66 -9.60
C PHE A 150 -19.70 -31.93 -8.98
N HIS A 151 -20.66 -32.59 -9.66
CA HIS A 151 -21.22 -33.84 -9.19
C HIS A 151 -20.18 -34.95 -9.06
N GLU A 152 -19.37 -35.16 -10.11
CA GLU A 152 -18.31 -36.18 -10.10
C GLU A 152 -17.20 -35.83 -9.11
N ALA A 153 -16.77 -34.57 -9.03
CA ALA A 153 -15.74 -34.12 -8.09
C ALA A 153 -16.18 -34.32 -6.62
N VAL A 154 -17.47 -34.16 -6.32
CA VAL A 154 -18.05 -34.49 -5.01
C VAL A 154 -18.10 -36.00 -4.77
N GLN A 155 -18.50 -36.79 -5.78
CA GLN A 155 -18.52 -38.25 -5.68
C GLN A 155 -17.10 -38.83 -5.44
N LYS A 156 -16.07 -38.23 -6.05
CA LYS A 156 -14.66 -38.59 -5.89
C LYS A 156 -13.99 -38.01 -4.63
N LYS A 157 -14.70 -37.20 -3.84
CA LYS A 157 -14.18 -36.43 -2.69
C LYS A 157 -13.07 -35.43 -3.05
N GLU A 158 -12.90 -35.07 -4.32
CA GLU A 158 -11.97 -34.02 -4.78
C GLU A 158 -12.47 -32.62 -4.38
N MET A 159 -13.80 -32.48 -4.33
CA MET A 159 -14.51 -31.31 -3.81
C MET A 159 -15.51 -31.72 -2.73
N ILE A 160 -15.65 -30.95 -1.65
CA ILE A 160 -16.57 -31.27 -0.55
C ILE A 160 -17.46 -30.06 -0.25
N PRO A 161 -18.79 -30.20 -0.09
CA PRO A 161 -19.66 -29.09 0.30
C PRO A 161 -19.14 -28.42 1.58
N LEU A 162 -18.96 -27.10 1.57
CA LEU A 162 -18.32 -26.35 2.66
C LEU A 162 -18.98 -26.58 4.04
N LYS A 163 -20.31 -26.72 4.06
CA LYS A 163 -21.06 -27.01 5.29
C LYS A 163 -20.77 -28.42 5.83
N ASP A 164 -20.67 -29.42 4.97
CA ASP A 164 -20.32 -30.78 5.39
C ASP A 164 -18.85 -30.85 5.83
N PHE A 165 -17.96 -30.16 5.11
CA PHE A 165 -16.55 -30.08 5.47
C PHE A 165 -16.32 -29.47 6.86
N LEU A 166 -16.96 -28.34 7.16
CA LEU A 166 -16.75 -27.65 8.45
C LEU A 166 -17.46 -28.35 9.62
N ASN A 167 -18.62 -29.00 9.40
CA ASN A 167 -19.39 -29.64 10.47
C ASN A 167 -19.01 -31.12 10.71
N SER A 168 -18.25 -31.76 9.82
CA SER A 168 -17.85 -33.15 10.00
C SER A 168 -16.85 -33.32 11.15
N LYS A 169 -17.22 -34.14 12.13
CA LYS A 169 -16.37 -34.57 13.25
C LYS A 169 -15.36 -35.65 12.86
N GLU A 170 -15.61 -36.38 11.77
CA GLU A 170 -14.74 -37.44 11.28
C GLU A 170 -13.86 -36.96 10.12
N SER A 171 -12.64 -37.49 10.04
CA SER A 171 -11.71 -37.22 8.94
C SER A 171 -12.26 -37.69 7.60
N ILE A 172 -12.00 -36.90 6.54
CA ILE A 172 -12.51 -37.14 5.17
C ILE A 172 -11.96 -38.42 4.53
N TYR A 173 -10.82 -38.91 5.04
CA TYR A 173 -10.14 -40.11 4.58
C TYR A 173 -10.64 -41.40 5.24
N LYS A 174 -11.49 -41.33 6.28
CA LYS A 174 -12.11 -42.54 6.84
C LYS A 174 -13.04 -43.19 5.81
N THR A 175 -13.00 -44.52 5.70
CA THR A 175 -13.89 -45.29 4.82
C THR A 175 -15.37 -45.16 5.21
N SER A 176 -15.66 -44.93 6.49
CA SER A 176 -17.00 -44.61 7.01
C SER A 176 -17.48 -43.20 6.64
N TRP A 177 -16.56 -42.28 6.29
CA TRP A 177 -16.90 -40.91 6.00
C TRP A 177 -17.53 -40.79 4.62
N ILE A 178 -18.85 -40.62 4.62
CA ILE A 178 -19.66 -40.26 3.46
C ILE A 178 -20.27 -38.88 3.80
N PRO A 179 -20.02 -37.82 3.00
CA PRO A 179 -20.67 -36.53 3.21
C PRO A 179 -22.19 -36.72 3.20
N SER A 180 -22.90 -36.01 4.08
CA SER A 180 -24.28 -36.30 4.49
C SER A 180 -25.15 -36.76 3.32
N PRO A 181 -25.57 -38.04 3.25
CA PRO A 181 -26.32 -38.56 2.11
C PRO A 181 -27.52 -37.69 1.79
N TRP A 182 -28.23 -37.15 2.79
CA TRP A 182 -29.38 -36.28 2.57
C TRP A 182 -29.07 -34.92 1.93
N GLN A 183 -27.88 -34.34 2.11
CA GLN A 183 -27.49 -33.06 1.48
C GLN A 183 -26.82 -33.25 0.11
N VAL A 184 -26.04 -34.32 -0.06
CA VAL A 184 -25.55 -34.75 -1.39
C VAL A 184 -26.73 -35.21 -2.27
N LEU A 185 -27.78 -35.78 -1.67
CA LEU A 185 -29.07 -36.01 -2.33
C LEU A 185 -29.82 -34.70 -2.60
N GLN A 186 -29.80 -33.66 -1.76
CA GLN A 186 -30.38 -32.37 -2.16
C GLN A 186 -29.72 -31.76 -3.40
N TRP A 187 -28.44 -32.07 -3.67
CA TRP A 187 -27.70 -31.71 -4.88
C TRP A 187 -27.90 -32.65 -6.09
N SER A 188 -28.48 -33.83 -5.90
CA SER A 188 -28.65 -34.85 -6.97
C SER A 188 -30.09 -35.37 -7.15
N LEU A 189 -31.02 -34.99 -6.26
CA LEU A 189 -32.37 -35.53 -6.20
C LEU A 189 -33.43 -34.49 -6.61
N ARG A 190 -33.21 -33.86 -7.77
CA ARG A 190 -34.26 -33.14 -8.52
C ARG A 190 -34.61 -33.78 -9.86
N GLN A 191 -34.52 -35.11 -9.94
CA GLN A 191 -35.36 -35.94 -10.81
C GLN A 191 -35.36 -37.39 -10.31
N VAL A 192 -36.34 -37.75 -9.47
CA VAL A 192 -36.65 -39.16 -9.19
C VAL A 192 -37.46 -39.70 -10.38
N GLY A 193 -36.74 -40.13 -11.41
CA GLY A 193 -37.26 -41.00 -12.47
C GLY A 193 -37.06 -42.46 -12.09
N VAL A 194 -38.05 -43.31 -12.37
CA VAL A 194 -38.05 -44.74 -12.03
C VAL A 194 -36.78 -45.44 -12.58
N LEU A 195 -36.15 -46.31 -11.79
CA LEU A 195 -34.82 -46.94 -11.97
C LEU A 195 -33.57 -46.13 -11.52
N GLY A 196 -33.48 -45.84 -10.23
CA GLY A 196 -32.41 -46.45 -9.39
C GLY A 196 -30.93 -46.04 -9.53
N GLN A 197 -30.53 -45.19 -10.48
CA GLN A 197 -29.15 -44.64 -10.53
C GLN A 197 -29.13 -43.13 -10.26
N PRO A 198 -28.22 -42.62 -9.40
CA PRO A 198 -28.03 -41.19 -9.21
C PRO A 198 -27.48 -40.58 -10.50
N ARG A 199 -28.15 -39.55 -11.02
CA ARG A 199 -27.77 -38.84 -12.25
C ARG A 199 -27.31 -37.42 -11.89
N SER A 200 -26.33 -36.90 -12.61
CA SER A 200 -25.87 -35.52 -12.41
C SER A 200 -26.94 -34.49 -12.80
N PRO A 201 -27.13 -33.43 -11.99
CA PRO A 201 -28.24 -32.48 -12.15
C PRO A 201 -28.15 -31.72 -13.49
N GLU A 202 -29.30 -31.25 -14.00
CA GLU A 202 -29.38 -30.48 -15.25
C GLU A 202 -28.95 -29.01 -15.10
N LYS A 203 -28.85 -28.50 -13.87
CA LYS A 203 -28.52 -27.10 -13.58
C LYS A 203 -27.48 -27.02 -12.48
N LEU A 204 -26.69 -25.95 -12.52
CA LEU A 204 -25.70 -25.65 -11.49
C LEU A 204 -26.43 -24.94 -10.34
N ASP A 205 -26.76 -25.68 -9.29
CA ASP A 205 -27.31 -25.11 -8.06
C ASP A 205 -26.24 -24.29 -7.32
N VAL A 206 -26.67 -23.32 -6.51
CA VAL A 206 -25.75 -22.41 -5.81
C VAL A 206 -25.13 -23.10 -4.60
N GLY A 207 -23.82 -23.31 -4.61
CA GLY A 207 -23.09 -24.01 -3.54
C GLY A 207 -21.64 -23.53 -3.37
N ASN A 208 -21.06 -23.87 -2.22
CA ASN A 208 -19.66 -23.59 -1.88
C ASN A 208 -18.96 -24.93 -1.67
N PHE A 209 -17.81 -25.12 -2.33
CA PHE A 209 -17.09 -26.40 -2.40
C PHE A 209 -15.63 -26.22 -2.00
N VAL A 210 -15.21 -26.91 -0.95
CA VAL A 210 -13.82 -27.01 -0.51
C VAL A 210 -13.03 -27.86 -1.51
N VAL A 211 -11.93 -27.32 -2.02
CA VAL A 211 -11.04 -27.97 -3.00
C VAL A 211 -9.95 -28.72 -2.25
N VAL A 212 -10.14 -30.03 -2.04
CA VAL A 212 -9.34 -30.82 -1.08
C VAL A 212 -7.84 -30.78 -1.41
N LYS A 213 -7.47 -30.90 -2.69
CA LYS A 213 -6.07 -30.82 -3.16
C LYS A 213 -5.39 -29.49 -2.84
N ASN A 214 -6.12 -28.36 -2.78
CA ASN A 214 -5.54 -27.07 -2.38
C ASN A 214 -5.37 -27.00 -0.86
N VAL A 215 -6.31 -27.56 -0.10
CA VAL A 215 -6.22 -27.65 1.37
C VAL A 215 -5.04 -28.50 1.80
N GLU A 216 -4.85 -29.67 1.16
CA GLU A 216 -3.71 -30.57 1.38
C GLU A 216 -2.38 -29.84 1.16
N VAL A 217 -2.19 -29.23 -0.01
CA VAL A 217 -0.95 -28.51 -0.36
C VAL A 217 -0.66 -27.35 0.59
N ALA A 218 -1.68 -26.54 0.91
CA ALA A 218 -1.52 -25.42 1.84
C ALA A 218 -1.17 -25.91 3.26
N ALA A 219 -1.85 -26.95 3.74
CA ALA A 219 -1.58 -27.54 5.05
C ALA A 219 -0.16 -28.13 5.13
N ASP A 220 0.30 -28.85 4.10
CA ASP A 220 1.62 -29.46 4.10
C ASP A 220 2.75 -28.42 4.01
N GLU A 221 2.59 -27.32 3.26
CA GLU A 221 3.55 -26.21 3.27
C GLU A 221 3.53 -25.43 4.61
N ILE A 222 2.37 -25.25 5.25
CA ILE A 222 2.29 -24.65 6.60
C ILE A 222 3.00 -25.54 7.63
N LEU A 223 2.74 -26.85 7.63
CA LEU A 223 3.39 -27.79 8.54
C LEU A 223 4.89 -27.86 8.31
N LYS A 224 5.35 -27.81 7.05
CA LYS A 224 6.77 -27.73 6.70
C LYS A 224 7.44 -26.47 7.27
N LYS A 225 6.82 -25.28 7.14
CA LYS A 225 7.32 -24.04 7.77
C LYS A 225 7.31 -24.07 9.30
N MET A 226 6.39 -24.82 9.90
CA MET A 226 6.32 -24.96 11.36
C MET A 226 7.36 -25.92 11.96
N LYS A 227 8.01 -26.77 11.17
CA LYS A 227 9.07 -27.68 11.67
C LYS A 227 10.28 -26.93 12.24
N ASP A 228 10.60 -25.77 11.71
CA ASP A 228 11.74 -24.96 12.14
C ASP A 228 11.49 -24.29 13.52
N HIS A 229 10.25 -24.32 14.03
CA HIS A 229 9.84 -23.64 15.26
C HIS A 229 9.84 -24.62 16.47
N THR A 230 10.91 -24.60 17.25
CA THR A 230 11.17 -25.58 18.32
C THR A 230 10.65 -25.19 19.70
N SER A 231 10.45 -23.91 20.00
CA SER A 231 9.93 -23.44 21.30
C SER A 231 8.41 -23.50 21.36
N THR A 232 7.87 -23.65 22.58
CA THR A 232 6.42 -23.74 22.82
C THR A 232 5.69 -22.44 22.50
N ALA A 233 6.30 -21.29 22.79
CA ALA A 233 5.71 -19.98 22.49
C ALA A 233 5.61 -19.69 20.98
N ASP A 234 6.50 -20.27 20.16
CA ASP A 234 6.47 -20.12 18.70
C ASP A 234 5.43 -21.01 18.01
N ARG A 235 5.04 -22.11 18.65
CA ARG A 235 3.95 -22.99 18.21
C ARG A 235 2.55 -22.45 18.51
N VAL A 236 2.44 -21.35 19.25
CA VAL A 236 1.18 -20.76 19.71
C VAL A 236 0.94 -19.44 18.99
N LEU A 237 -0.08 -19.42 18.13
CA LEU A 237 -0.40 -18.31 17.23
C LEU A 237 -1.81 -17.77 17.48
N SER A 238 -2.02 -16.47 17.27
CA SER A 238 -3.37 -15.94 17.05
C SER A 238 -3.84 -16.24 15.62
N ARG A 239 -5.14 -16.10 15.35
CA ARG A 239 -5.66 -16.12 13.95
C ARG A 239 -5.03 -15.04 13.08
N THR A 240 -4.72 -13.89 13.66
CA THR A 240 -4.16 -12.72 12.97
C THR A 240 -2.70 -12.98 12.58
N ASP A 241 -1.90 -13.49 13.51
CA ASP A 241 -0.51 -13.90 13.30
C ASP A 241 -0.42 -15.06 12.30
N PHE A 242 -1.29 -16.08 12.41
CA PHE A 242 -1.39 -17.15 11.42
C PHE A 242 -1.61 -16.60 10.00
N LEU A 243 -2.55 -15.66 9.81
CA LEU A 243 -2.77 -15.03 8.50
C LEU A 243 -1.58 -14.17 8.06
N LYS A 244 -0.93 -13.42 8.96
CA LYS A 244 0.29 -12.66 8.64
C LYS A 244 1.42 -13.57 8.15
N ARG A 245 1.66 -14.70 8.82
CA ARG A 245 2.74 -15.66 8.47
C ARG A 245 2.42 -16.52 7.24
N PHE A 246 1.16 -16.89 7.05
CA PHE A 246 0.78 -17.94 6.09
C PHE A 246 -0.11 -17.49 4.92
N SER A 247 -0.60 -16.24 4.90
CA SER A 247 -1.48 -15.75 3.82
C SER A 247 -0.97 -16.03 2.40
N THR A 248 0.33 -15.86 2.14
CA THR A 248 0.94 -16.05 0.82
C THR A 248 1.59 -17.43 0.61
N THR A 249 1.32 -18.41 1.49
CA THR A 249 1.89 -19.78 1.38
C THR A 249 1.49 -20.51 0.11
N LEU A 250 0.22 -20.44 -0.25
CA LEU A 250 -0.34 -21.16 -1.40
C LEU A 250 -0.16 -20.38 -2.71
N ASN A 251 -0.14 -19.05 -2.63
CA ASN A 251 0.02 -18.14 -3.75
C ASN A 251 0.68 -16.82 -3.30
N PRO A 252 1.79 -16.36 -3.93
CA PRO A 252 2.41 -15.08 -3.62
C PRO A 252 1.55 -13.85 -3.95
N THR A 253 0.65 -13.92 -4.95
CA THR A 253 -0.13 -12.76 -5.42
C THR A 253 -1.50 -12.63 -4.76
N ALA A 254 -2.07 -13.73 -4.27
CA ALA A 254 -3.39 -13.77 -3.65
C ALA A 254 -3.28 -14.29 -2.20
N PRO A 255 -3.64 -13.49 -1.18
CA PRO A 255 -3.57 -13.92 0.22
C PRO A 255 -4.77 -14.80 0.60
N LEU A 256 -4.53 -15.82 1.44
CA LEU A 256 -5.59 -16.63 2.07
C LEU A 256 -6.57 -15.75 2.86
N THR A 257 -7.87 -16.05 2.71
CA THR A 257 -8.95 -15.34 3.42
C THR A 257 -9.23 -15.94 4.80
N THR A 258 -10.08 -15.27 5.59
CA THR A 258 -10.65 -15.84 6.82
C THR A 258 -11.48 -17.11 6.55
N SER A 259 -12.07 -17.26 5.35
CA SER A 259 -12.78 -18.47 4.95
C SER A 259 -11.81 -19.64 4.76
N ASP A 260 -10.70 -19.39 4.05
CA ASP A 260 -9.63 -20.35 3.85
C ASP A 260 -8.97 -20.76 5.18
N LEU A 261 -8.76 -19.81 6.10
CA LEU A 261 -8.29 -20.10 7.46
C LEU A 261 -9.22 -21.08 8.18
N ASN A 262 -10.54 -20.87 8.14
CA ASN A 262 -11.50 -21.77 8.81
C ASN A 262 -11.44 -23.20 8.25
N ILE A 263 -11.27 -23.33 6.92
CA ILE A 263 -11.08 -24.61 6.24
C ILE A 263 -9.76 -25.28 6.69
N LEU A 264 -8.65 -24.52 6.72
CA LEU A 264 -7.35 -25.02 7.14
C LEU A 264 -7.32 -25.48 8.59
N LEU A 265 -7.91 -24.75 9.53
CA LEU A 265 -7.90 -25.15 10.94
C LEU A 265 -8.69 -26.43 11.18
N VAL A 266 -9.85 -26.60 10.52
CA VAL A 266 -10.61 -27.85 10.56
C VAL A 266 -9.76 -29.01 10.02
N PHE A 267 -9.10 -28.84 8.88
CA PHE A 267 -8.27 -29.89 8.28
C PHE A 267 -7.04 -30.23 9.13
N LEU A 268 -6.29 -29.22 9.58
CA LEU A 268 -5.08 -29.39 10.38
C LEU A 268 -5.37 -30.09 11.73
N ALA A 269 -6.51 -29.81 12.36
CA ALA A 269 -6.90 -30.45 13.61
C ALA A 269 -7.51 -31.85 13.42
N ARG A 270 -8.42 -32.00 12.45
CA ARG A 270 -9.21 -33.24 12.29
C ARG A 270 -8.52 -34.30 11.45
N ASP A 271 -7.90 -33.89 10.34
CA ASP A 271 -7.38 -34.78 9.32
C ASP A 271 -5.86 -35.00 9.47
N LYS A 272 -5.09 -33.94 9.76
CA LYS A 272 -3.65 -34.04 10.02
C LYS A 272 -3.30 -34.25 11.50
N GLN A 273 -4.23 -34.02 12.43
CA GLN A 273 -4.02 -34.07 13.89
C GLN A 273 -2.77 -33.31 14.36
N ALA A 274 -2.51 -32.16 13.73
CA ALA A 274 -1.28 -31.39 13.91
C ALA A 274 -1.46 -30.14 14.79
N ILE A 275 -2.70 -29.72 15.03
CA ILE A 275 -3.03 -28.55 15.87
C ILE A 275 -4.19 -28.83 16.83
N SER A 276 -4.25 -28.03 17.88
CA SER A 276 -5.45 -27.73 18.65
C SER A 276 -5.78 -26.24 18.50
N TYR A 277 -7.05 -25.86 18.49
CA TYR A 277 -7.43 -24.45 18.36
C TYR A 277 -8.75 -24.13 19.05
N ASN A 278 -8.92 -22.85 19.42
CA ASN A 278 -10.17 -22.30 19.94
C ASN A 278 -10.62 -21.11 19.07
N ALA A 279 -11.48 -20.23 19.59
CA ALA A 279 -11.99 -19.07 18.85
C ALA A 279 -10.88 -18.07 18.43
N GLN A 280 -9.78 -17.96 19.17
CA GLN A 280 -8.74 -16.93 18.98
C GLN A 280 -7.32 -17.49 18.78
N THR A 281 -7.01 -18.61 19.44
CA THR A 281 -5.66 -19.17 19.56
C THR A 281 -5.54 -20.52 18.85
N ILE A 282 -4.38 -20.76 18.24
CA ILE A 282 -4.02 -21.95 17.46
C ILE A 282 -2.70 -22.48 18.03
N LYS A 283 -2.67 -23.72 18.48
CA LYS A 283 -1.50 -24.39 19.06
C LYS A 283 -1.06 -25.54 18.17
N PHE A 284 0.15 -25.48 17.64
CA PHE A 284 0.77 -26.58 16.91
C PHE A 284 1.33 -27.62 17.87
N LYS A 285 1.16 -28.89 17.51
CA LYS A 285 1.71 -30.04 18.23
C LYS A 285 3.24 -30.08 18.08
N PRO A 286 4.03 -30.31 19.14
CA PRO A 286 5.45 -30.61 19.01
C PRO A 286 5.69 -31.98 18.35
N GLU A 287 6.83 -32.16 17.69
CA GLU A 287 7.12 -33.37 16.90
C GLU A 287 7.21 -34.67 17.75
N HIS A 288 7.54 -34.54 19.04
CA HIS A 288 7.64 -35.66 19.97
C HIS A 288 6.28 -36.14 20.54
N GLU A 289 5.20 -35.37 20.38
CA GLU A 289 3.87 -35.78 20.83
C GLU A 289 3.09 -36.53 19.75
N ALA A 290 2.31 -37.54 20.15
CA ALA A 290 1.44 -38.25 19.23
C ALA A 290 0.18 -37.44 18.87
N VAL A 291 -0.41 -36.74 19.84
CA VAL A 291 -1.73 -36.06 19.76
C VAL A 291 -1.58 -34.61 20.22
N PRO A 292 -2.25 -33.62 19.59
CA PRO A 292 -2.14 -32.23 20.00
C PRO A 292 -2.78 -32.00 21.37
N LEU A 293 -2.02 -31.39 22.28
CA LEU A 293 -2.53 -30.91 23.57
C LEU A 293 -3.62 -29.82 23.40
N PRO A 294 -4.57 -29.70 24.35
CA PRO A 294 -5.53 -28.59 24.35
C PRO A 294 -4.83 -27.23 24.48
N VAL A 295 -5.49 -26.19 23.97
CA VAL A 295 -5.10 -24.80 24.19
C VAL A 295 -5.44 -24.41 25.64
N THR A 296 -4.47 -23.87 26.37
CA THR A 296 -4.61 -23.40 27.76
C THR A 296 -4.80 -21.87 27.83
N GLU A 297 -5.01 -21.33 29.03
CA GLU A 297 -5.10 -19.87 29.23
C GLU A 297 -3.75 -19.18 29.00
N GLU A 298 -2.66 -19.87 29.33
CA GLU A 298 -1.28 -19.41 29.13
C GLU A 298 -0.94 -19.30 27.63
N ASP A 299 -1.36 -20.28 26.82
CA ASP A 299 -1.23 -20.21 25.36
C ASP A 299 -1.96 -18.96 24.81
N ALA A 300 -3.16 -18.68 25.31
CA ALA A 300 -3.93 -17.51 24.88
C ALA A 300 -3.26 -16.19 25.28
N ALA A 301 -2.63 -16.14 26.47
CA ALA A 301 -1.83 -14.99 26.91
C ALA A 301 -0.59 -14.76 26.03
N ILE A 302 0.13 -15.83 25.66
CA ILE A 302 1.29 -15.75 24.76
C ILE A 302 0.89 -15.24 23.37
N ALA A 303 -0.20 -15.77 22.80
CA ALA A 303 -0.70 -15.31 21.50
C ALA A 303 -1.09 -13.81 21.52
N ASN A 304 -1.79 -13.38 22.59
CA ASN A 304 -2.21 -11.99 22.75
C ASN A 304 -1.03 -11.05 23.00
N LEU A 305 0.00 -11.50 23.72
CA LEU A 305 1.27 -10.76 23.89
C LEU A 305 1.91 -10.48 22.53
N ARG A 306 2.08 -11.51 21.69
CA ARG A 306 2.68 -11.36 20.36
C ARG A 306 1.88 -10.41 19.46
N ASP A 307 0.55 -10.51 19.47
CA ASP A 307 -0.32 -9.59 18.74
C ASP A 307 -0.18 -8.14 19.24
N THR A 308 -0.12 -7.94 20.55
CA THR A 308 0.03 -6.61 21.19
C THR A 308 1.39 -5.99 20.85
N LEU A 309 2.48 -6.75 20.99
CA LEU A 309 3.83 -6.31 20.64
C LEU A 309 3.92 -5.96 19.15
N ALA A 310 3.39 -6.82 18.27
CA ALA A 310 3.36 -6.55 16.83
C ALA A 310 2.54 -5.30 16.47
N ASN A 311 1.47 -4.99 17.22
CA ASN A 311 0.69 -3.76 17.05
C ASN A 311 1.50 -2.52 17.48
N ILE A 312 2.16 -2.56 18.65
CA ILE A 312 2.98 -1.45 19.13
C ILE A 312 4.17 -1.20 18.20
N ASN A 313 4.88 -2.25 17.76
CA ASN A 313 5.98 -2.12 16.81
C ASN A 313 5.53 -1.61 15.44
N ALA A 314 4.31 -1.91 14.98
CA ALA A 314 3.75 -1.32 13.76
C ALA A 314 3.43 0.19 13.89
N GLN A 315 3.28 0.70 15.12
CA GLN A 315 3.00 2.12 15.39
C GLN A 315 4.27 2.99 15.55
N ILE A 316 5.46 2.38 15.63
CA ILE A 316 6.73 3.10 15.76
C ILE A 316 7.12 3.86 14.47
N PRO A 317 7.14 3.23 13.27
CA PRO A 317 7.51 3.94 12.03
C PRO A 317 6.71 5.20 11.71
N PRO A 318 5.35 5.24 11.78
CA PRO A 318 4.60 6.46 11.48
C PRO A 318 4.81 7.57 12.52
N LEU A 319 5.19 7.25 13.76
CA LEU A 319 5.62 8.27 14.73
C LEU A 319 6.97 8.88 14.34
N MET A 320 7.93 8.06 13.90
CA MET A 320 9.23 8.56 13.42
C MET A 320 9.07 9.47 12.19
N GLU A 321 8.20 9.10 11.25
CA GLU A 321 7.85 9.94 10.10
C GLU A 321 7.20 11.26 10.54
N LYS A 322 6.27 11.23 11.50
CA LYS A 322 5.64 12.44 12.06
C LYS A 322 6.64 13.36 12.77
N ILE A 323 7.63 12.81 13.50
CA ILE A 323 8.71 13.58 14.12
C ILE A 323 9.55 14.28 13.03
N ALA A 324 9.94 13.55 11.97
CA ALA A 324 10.71 14.13 10.86
C ALA A 324 9.93 15.22 10.10
N ALA A 325 8.63 15.04 9.88
CA ALA A 325 7.76 16.03 9.26
C ALA A 325 7.57 17.28 10.13
N ALA A 326 7.37 17.11 11.44
CA ALA A 326 7.25 18.22 12.38
C ALA A 326 8.56 19.01 12.53
N ASP A 327 9.71 18.32 12.55
CA ASP A 327 11.04 18.94 12.58
C ASP A 327 11.33 19.74 11.30
N ALA A 328 10.98 19.20 10.12
CA ALA A 328 11.07 19.92 8.85
C ALA A 328 10.18 21.19 8.84
N ALA A 329 8.93 21.08 9.31
CA ALA A 329 8.00 22.20 9.40
C ALA A 329 8.46 23.27 10.42
N ALA A 330 9.09 22.86 11.52
CA ALA A 330 9.69 23.78 12.49
C ALA A 330 10.85 24.57 11.85
N ARG A 331 11.77 23.89 11.15
CA ARG A 331 12.89 24.54 10.44
C ARG A 331 12.40 25.51 9.35
N GLU A 332 11.39 25.12 8.56
CA GLU A 332 10.76 26.00 7.55
C GLU A 332 10.17 27.26 8.21
N ALA A 333 9.44 27.09 9.32
CA ALA A 333 8.83 28.20 10.04
C ALA A 333 9.86 29.13 10.70
N VAL A 334 10.99 28.59 11.20
CA VAL A 334 12.13 29.39 11.71
C VAL A 334 12.76 30.20 10.58
N ALA A 335 13.06 29.59 9.43
CA ALA A 335 13.61 30.29 8.27
C ALA A 335 12.65 31.36 7.72
N ALA A 336 11.34 31.11 7.76
CA ALA A 336 10.29 32.08 7.43
C ALA A 336 10.03 33.13 8.52
N LYS A 337 10.73 33.08 9.67
CA LYS A 337 10.58 33.97 10.84
C LYS A 337 9.16 33.94 11.44
N GLN A 338 8.46 32.80 11.31
CA GLN A 338 7.09 32.54 11.78
C GLN A 338 7.07 31.88 13.17
N MET A 339 7.43 32.63 14.22
CA MET A 339 7.60 32.12 15.60
C MET A 339 6.43 31.23 16.09
N VAL A 340 5.17 31.64 15.90
CA VAL A 340 4.00 30.88 16.38
C VAL A 340 3.90 29.52 15.71
N ARG A 341 4.14 29.46 14.38
CA ARG A 341 4.12 28.21 13.60
C ARG A 341 5.28 27.30 13.96
N ALA A 342 6.47 27.87 14.20
CA ALA A 342 7.65 27.13 14.64
C ALA A 342 7.43 26.49 16.03
N LYS A 343 6.98 27.26 17.03
CA LYS A 343 6.68 26.73 18.37
C LYS A 343 5.53 25.70 18.35
N ALA A 344 4.53 25.85 17.47
CA ALA A 344 3.49 24.84 17.28
C ALA A 344 4.04 23.54 16.67
N ALA A 345 4.90 23.63 15.66
CA ALA A 345 5.58 22.47 15.07
C ALA A 345 6.50 21.75 16.08
N LEU A 346 7.24 22.50 16.90
CA LEU A 346 8.05 21.95 17.99
C LEU A 346 7.21 21.26 19.08
N ARG A 347 6.08 21.84 19.51
CA ARG A 347 5.13 21.14 20.39
C ARG A 347 4.62 19.82 19.78
N SER A 348 4.27 19.82 18.49
CA SER A 348 3.87 18.60 17.78
C SER A 348 5.00 17.56 17.68
N LYS A 349 6.26 18.01 17.51
CA LYS A 349 7.44 17.16 17.52
C LYS A 349 7.61 16.51 18.90
N LYS A 350 7.63 17.31 19.99
CA LYS A 350 7.79 16.82 21.37
C LYS A 350 6.69 15.85 21.81
N LEU A 351 5.43 16.10 21.44
CA LEU A 351 4.34 15.15 21.66
C LEU A 351 4.58 13.81 20.95
N ALA A 352 5.08 13.84 19.71
CA ALA A 352 5.40 12.63 18.96
C ALA A 352 6.64 11.91 19.50
N GLU A 353 7.66 12.63 19.97
CA GLU A 353 8.84 12.08 20.66
C GLU A 353 8.45 11.40 21.98
N ASN A 354 7.64 12.04 22.82
CA ASN A 354 7.16 11.45 24.07
C ASN A 354 6.30 10.19 23.83
N ALA A 355 5.42 10.23 22.82
CA ALA A 355 4.64 9.05 22.42
C ALA A 355 5.52 7.92 21.87
N LEU A 356 6.60 8.24 21.13
CA LEU A 356 7.56 7.27 20.62
C LEU A 356 8.37 6.63 21.76
N ALA A 357 8.86 7.43 22.71
CA ALA A 357 9.58 6.96 23.89
C ALA A 357 8.70 6.01 24.71
N GLN A 358 7.49 6.44 25.07
CA GLN A 358 6.54 5.61 25.82
C GLN A 358 6.20 4.30 25.11
N ARG A 359 5.98 4.31 23.78
CA ARG A 359 5.71 3.08 23.02
C ARG A 359 6.92 2.16 22.93
N SER A 360 8.12 2.71 22.80
CA SER A 360 9.37 1.94 22.77
C SER A 360 9.65 1.27 24.12
N ASP A 361 9.47 2.01 25.23
CA ASP A 361 9.60 1.46 26.58
C ASP A 361 8.60 0.32 26.84
N VAL A 362 7.35 0.49 26.40
CA VAL A 362 6.33 -0.57 26.49
C VAL A 362 6.69 -1.77 25.62
N ALA A 363 7.19 -1.56 24.39
CA ALA A 363 7.64 -2.67 23.54
C ALA A 363 8.77 -3.48 24.20
N LEU A 364 9.78 -2.81 24.76
CA LEU A 364 10.88 -3.45 25.49
C LEU A 364 10.39 -4.23 26.73
N GLN A 365 9.44 -3.67 27.48
CA GLN A 365 8.82 -4.37 28.62
C GLN A 365 8.04 -5.62 28.17
N LEU A 366 7.30 -5.54 27.06
CA LEU A 366 6.58 -6.66 26.48
C LEU A 366 7.51 -7.75 25.92
N GLU A 367 8.65 -7.37 25.33
CA GLU A 367 9.67 -8.30 24.83
C GLU A 367 10.38 -9.03 25.97
N ALA A 368 10.67 -8.35 27.09
CA ALA A 368 11.19 -8.99 28.30
C ALA A 368 10.18 -10.02 28.86
N VAL A 369 8.92 -9.62 29.06
CA VAL A 369 7.85 -10.51 29.53
C VAL A 369 7.62 -11.68 28.55
N TYR A 370 7.75 -11.45 27.24
CA TYR A 370 7.65 -12.51 26.23
C TYR A 370 8.79 -13.53 26.37
N THR A 371 10.02 -13.06 26.59
CA THR A 371 11.20 -13.92 26.79
C THR A 371 11.07 -14.75 28.06
N ASP A 372 10.64 -14.14 29.17
CA ASP A 372 10.37 -14.83 30.44
C ASP A 372 9.25 -15.88 30.28
N LEU A 373 8.17 -15.53 29.58
CA LEU A 373 7.07 -16.44 29.27
C LEU A 373 7.50 -17.59 28.35
N GLN A 374 8.38 -17.34 27.39
CA GLN A 374 8.92 -18.37 26.50
C GLN A 374 9.78 -19.37 27.29
N GLN A 375 10.66 -18.87 28.17
CA GLN A 375 11.46 -19.72 29.06
C GLN A 375 10.58 -20.50 30.05
N ALA A 376 9.53 -19.89 30.60
CA ALA A 376 8.58 -20.56 31.48
C ALA A 376 7.70 -21.59 30.75
N ALA A 377 7.27 -21.32 29.51
CA ALA A 377 6.49 -22.26 28.70
C ALA A 377 7.27 -23.52 28.33
N ASP A 378 8.59 -23.41 28.16
CA ASP A 378 9.48 -24.56 27.93
C ASP A 378 9.90 -25.26 29.26
N GLN A 379 9.59 -24.69 30.44
CA GLN A 379 9.84 -25.27 31.77
C GLN A 379 8.54 -25.48 32.57
N VAL A 380 7.99 -26.71 32.48
CA VAL A 380 6.68 -27.15 33.03
C VAL A 380 6.38 -26.76 34.49
N GLU A 381 7.39 -26.46 35.30
CA GLU A 381 7.24 -26.15 36.73
C GLU A 381 6.92 -24.67 37.05
N ILE A 382 6.98 -23.73 36.09
CA ILE A 382 6.91 -22.27 36.37
C ILE A 382 5.55 -21.64 36.00
N VAL A 383 4.44 -22.24 36.44
CA VAL A 383 3.07 -21.74 36.17
C VAL A 383 2.79 -20.37 36.82
N GLU A 384 3.40 -20.07 37.97
CA GLU A 384 3.12 -18.82 38.70
C GLU A 384 3.67 -17.57 38.00
N ALA A 385 4.87 -17.66 37.40
CA ALA A 385 5.43 -16.56 36.61
C ALA A 385 4.57 -16.26 35.36
N MET A 386 4.04 -17.31 34.72
CA MET A 386 3.16 -17.14 33.56
C MET A 386 1.86 -16.41 33.92
N ARG A 387 1.28 -16.73 35.08
CA ARG A 387 0.08 -16.08 35.60
C ARG A 387 0.32 -14.61 35.96
N ALA A 388 1.49 -14.30 36.54
CA ALA A 388 1.90 -12.92 36.82
C ALA A 388 2.09 -12.11 35.53
N GLY A 389 2.75 -12.69 34.51
CA GLY A 389 2.87 -12.12 33.17
C GLY A 389 1.52 -11.79 32.56
N ALA A 390 0.62 -12.78 32.43
CA ALA A 390 -0.72 -12.60 31.86
C ALA A 390 -1.54 -11.49 32.55
N ALA A 391 -1.43 -11.35 33.88
CA ALA A 391 -2.08 -10.28 34.63
C ALA A 391 -1.46 -8.89 34.33
N ALA A 392 -0.13 -8.80 34.26
CA ALA A 392 0.57 -7.57 33.90
C ALA A 392 0.20 -7.10 32.48
N LEU A 393 0.13 -8.03 31.51
CA LEU A 393 -0.27 -7.76 30.14
C LEU A 393 -1.68 -7.18 30.04
N LYS A 394 -2.64 -7.74 30.78
CA LYS A 394 -4.02 -7.23 30.78
C LYS A 394 -4.07 -5.78 31.27
N GLY A 395 -3.40 -5.49 32.39
CA GLY A 395 -3.31 -4.14 32.94
C GLY A 395 -2.53 -3.16 32.04
N LEU A 396 -1.62 -3.66 31.19
CA LEU A 396 -0.91 -2.82 30.22
C LEU A 396 -1.75 -2.53 28.97
N ASN A 397 -2.46 -3.52 28.43
CA ASN A 397 -3.38 -3.34 27.31
C ASN A 397 -4.54 -2.36 27.67
N GLU A 398 -5.01 -2.39 28.92
CA GLU A 398 -5.97 -1.41 29.45
C GLU A 398 -5.38 0.02 29.57
N LYS A 399 -4.08 0.16 29.83
CA LYS A 399 -3.38 1.46 29.97
C LYS A 399 -2.91 2.07 28.65
N VAL A 400 -2.48 1.25 27.69
CA VAL A 400 -2.00 1.71 26.37
C VAL A 400 -3.18 2.19 25.50
N GLY A 401 -4.39 1.71 25.81
CA GLY A 401 -5.57 1.88 24.97
C GLY A 401 -5.53 0.91 23.79
N GLY A 402 -6.63 0.21 23.54
CA GLY A 402 -6.79 -0.57 22.31
C GLY A 402 -6.78 0.33 21.07
N ALA A 403 -6.93 -0.27 19.88
CA ALA A 403 -6.86 0.45 18.60
C ALA A 403 -7.75 1.71 18.51
N GLU A 404 -8.87 1.77 19.24
CA GLU A 404 -9.76 2.93 19.32
C GLU A 404 -9.14 4.15 20.03
N GLY A 405 -8.28 3.94 21.02
CA GLY A 405 -7.69 5.03 21.84
C GLY A 405 -6.68 5.90 21.08
N VAL A 406 -6.11 5.38 19.99
CA VAL A 406 -5.15 6.10 19.13
C VAL A 406 -5.83 6.67 17.88
N GLN A 407 -6.83 5.98 17.32
CA GLN A 407 -7.57 6.48 16.15
C GLN A 407 -8.22 7.84 16.43
N GLY A 408 -8.81 8.03 17.61
CA GLY A 408 -9.36 9.33 18.02
C GLY A 408 -8.31 10.45 18.13
N VAL A 409 -7.04 10.13 18.42
CA VAL A 409 -5.94 11.12 18.47
C VAL A 409 -5.37 11.41 17.08
N VAL A 410 -5.34 10.41 16.18
CA VAL A 410 -4.88 10.60 14.79
C VAL A 410 -5.91 11.35 13.96
N ASP A 411 -7.19 11.03 14.08
CA ASP A 411 -8.26 11.70 13.34
C ASP A 411 -8.46 13.13 13.86
N ALA A 412 -8.47 13.36 15.18
CA ALA A 412 -8.51 14.71 15.74
C ALA A 412 -7.34 15.58 15.25
N VAL A 413 -6.11 15.05 15.20
CA VAL A 413 -4.94 15.82 14.75
C VAL A 413 -4.92 16.03 13.23
N ASN A 414 -5.44 15.10 12.43
CA ASN A 414 -5.57 15.29 10.98
C ASN A 414 -6.69 16.28 10.62
N GLU A 415 -7.79 16.30 11.37
CA GLU A 415 -8.88 17.28 11.21
C GLU A 415 -8.43 18.68 11.68
N GLN A 416 -7.60 18.77 12.73
CA GLN A 416 -7.04 20.03 13.25
C GLN A 416 -5.88 20.63 12.41
N MET A 417 -5.32 19.91 11.43
CA MET A 417 -4.34 20.47 10.49
C MET A 417 -4.95 21.43 9.45
N ALA A 418 -6.29 21.50 9.35
CA ALA A 418 -6.98 22.17 8.25
C ALA A 418 -7.25 23.68 8.45
N THR A 419 -7.14 24.23 9.67
CA THR A 419 -7.63 25.59 9.97
C THR A 419 -6.61 26.45 10.74
N THR A 420 -5.94 27.37 10.03
CA THR A 420 -4.86 28.23 10.56
C THR A 420 -5.29 29.24 11.64
N GLU A 421 -6.58 29.33 11.99
CA GLU A 421 -7.11 30.25 13.01
C GLU A 421 -7.42 29.59 14.37
N GLU A 422 -7.41 28.26 14.51
CA GLU A 422 -7.70 27.56 15.79
C GLU A 422 -6.50 27.32 16.70
N ILE A 423 -5.29 27.69 16.23
CA ILE A 423 -4.01 27.44 16.92
C ILE A 423 -4.00 27.97 18.37
N THR A 424 -4.71 29.06 18.67
CA THR A 424 -4.76 29.65 20.02
C THR A 424 -5.60 28.85 21.03
N ASN A 425 -6.62 28.10 20.58
CA ASN A 425 -7.46 27.30 21.49
C ASN A 425 -6.84 25.92 21.79
N ILE A 426 -6.20 25.30 20.79
CA ILE A 426 -5.53 24.00 20.93
C ILE A 426 -4.36 24.06 21.95
N ILE A 427 -3.74 25.22 22.14
CA ILE A 427 -2.63 25.45 23.09
C ILE A 427 -3.00 25.11 24.54
N ASN A 428 -4.27 25.19 24.95
CA ASN A 428 -4.68 25.00 26.35
C ASN A 428 -5.34 23.64 26.64
N GLU A 429 -5.63 22.81 25.64
CA GLU A 429 -6.54 21.66 25.81
C GLU A 429 -5.85 20.28 25.76
N THR A 430 -4.55 20.22 25.46
CA THR A 430 -3.80 18.95 25.45
C THR A 430 -3.35 18.59 26.87
N SER A 431 -4.00 17.59 27.49
CA SER A 431 -3.82 17.25 28.91
C SER A 431 -2.52 16.50 29.27
N GLN A 432 -1.46 16.62 28.47
CA GLN A 432 -0.12 16.12 28.81
C GLN A 432 0.76 17.28 29.29
N PRO A 433 1.42 17.18 30.46
CA PRO A 433 2.34 18.20 30.92
C PRO A 433 3.60 18.18 30.03
N LEU A 434 3.63 19.05 29.03
CA LEU A 434 4.84 19.39 28.28
C LEU A 434 5.62 20.45 29.08
N ASP A 435 6.95 20.35 29.09
CA ASP A 435 7.79 21.43 29.60
C ASP A 435 7.92 22.50 28.51
N GLU A 436 7.28 23.66 28.71
CA GLU A 436 7.37 24.77 27.78
C GLU A 436 8.77 25.38 27.70
N ALA A 437 9.61 25.19 28.73
CA ALA A 437 11.00 25.65 28.70
C ALA A 437 11.85 24.87 27.68
N GLU A 438 11.67 23.54 27.58
CA GLU A 438 12.40 22.71 26.61
C GLU A 438 12.07 23.11 25.15
N ILE A 439 10.82 23.48 24.89
CA ILE A 439 10.35 23.95 23.57
C ILE A 439 10.95 25.32 23.22
N ASP A 440 11.07 26.21 24.20
CA ASP A 440 11.66 27.53 24.01
C ASP A 440 13.20 27.47 23.84
N ASP A 441 13.88 26.59 24.58
CA ASP A 441 15.31 26.30 24.41
C ASP A 441 15.60 25.68 23.03
N GLU A 442 14.78 24.71 22.58
CA GLU A 442 14.90 24.10 21.25
C GLU A 442 14.62 25.13 20.13
N PHE A 443 13.66 26.03 20.33
CA PHE A 443 13.39 27.13 19.40
C PHE A 443 14.58 28.10 19.32
N GLU A 444 15.18 28.49 20.45
CA GLU A 444 16.38 29.35 20.46
C GLU A 444 17.58 28.66 19.78
N ALA A 445 17.74 27.35 19.96
CA ALA A 445 18.78 26.56 19.28
C ALA A 445 18.58 26.54 17.76
N LEU A 446 17.35 26.35 17.27
CA LEU A 446 17.05 26.41 15.84
C LEU A 446 17.24 27.82 15.27
N GLU A 447 16.88 28.88 16.00
CA GLU A 447 17.16 30.25 15.57
C GLU A 447 18.66 30.53 15.44
N LYS A 448 19.49 30.04 16.38
CA LYS A 448 20.95 30.17 16.31
C LYS A 448 21.51 29.44 15.09
N ALA A 449 21.08 28.19 14.86
CA ALA A 449 21.52 27.40 13.72
C ALA A 449 21.16 28.04 12.36
N GLU A 450 19.98 28.64 12.22
CA GLU A 450 19.61 29.34 10.99
C GLU A 450 20.34 30.69 10.82
N LYS A 451 20.61 31.42 11.92
CA LYS A 451 21.45 32.64 11.89
C LYS A 451 22.89 32.33 11.47
N GLU A 452 23.53 31.31 12.06
CA GLU A 452 24.87 30.87 11.66
C GLU A 452 24.91 30.45 10.17
N LYS A 453 23.84 29.82 9.67
CA LYS A 453 23.70 29.43 8.27
C LYS A 453 23.47 30.63 7.33
N GLU A 454 22.72 31.65 7.76
CA GLU A 454 22.55 32.92 7.03
C GLU A 454 23.90 33.67 6.96
N GLU A 455 24.63 33.77 8.08
CA GLU A 455 25.98 34.36 8.17
C GLU A 455 27.00 33.60 7.31
N GLN A 456 27.01 32.26 7.34
CA GLN A 456 27.89 31.45 6.46
C GLN A 456 27.55 31.65 4.98
N ALA A 457 26.27 31.76 4.62
CA ALA A 457 25.86 32.02 3.25
C ALA A 457 26.24 33.44 2.79
N GLU A 458 26.19 34.44 3.68
CA GLU A 458 26.66 35.80 3.39
C GLU A 458 28.20 35.87 3.31
N ALA A 459 28.92 35.17 4.19
CA ALA A 459 30.37 35.03 4.15
C ALA A 459 30.84 34.35 2.84
N GLN A 460 30.15 33.31 2.38
CA GLN A 460 30.43 32.68 1.09
C GLN A 460 30.16 33.63 -0.10
N LYS A 461 29.05 34.39 -0.07
CA LYS A 461 28.74 35.39 -1.11
C LYS A 461 29.75 36.54 -1.14
N THR A 462 30.19 37.02 0.02
CA THR A 462 31.22 38.07 0.10
C THR A 462 32.60 37.54 -0.30
N ALA A 463 32.99 36.35 0.13
CA ALA A 463 34.22 35.69 -0.34
C ALA A 463 34.23 35.50 -1.87
N ALA A 464 33.12 35.02 -2.46
CA ALA A 464 33.00 34.90 -3.91
C ALA A 464 33.08 36.26 -4.63
N ARG A 465 32.43 37.29 -4.08
CA ARG A 465 32.50 38.66 -4.63
C ARG A 465 33.91 39.26 -4.53
N LEU A 466 34.63 39.01 -3.43
CA LEU A 466 36.01 39.44 -3.24
C LEU A 466 36.96 38.71 -4.19
N ALA A 467 36.79 37.40 -4.39
CA ALA A 467 37.59 36.64 -5.34
C ALA A 467 37.44 37.15 -6.79
N VAL A 468 36.21 37.50 -7.21
CA VAL A 468 35.96 38.12 -8.54
C VAL A 468 36.63 39.49 -8.65
N LEU A 469 36.61 40.30 -7.58
CA LEU A 469 37.30 41.60 -7.57
C LEU A 469 38.82 41.45 -7.59
N GLU A 470 39.39 40.49 -6.86
CA GLU A 470 40.83 40.20 -6.86
C GLU A 470 41.30 39.69 -8.22
N GLU A 471 40.52 38.83 -8.90
CA GLU A 471 40.82 38.37 -10.26
C GLU A 471 40.73 39.53 -11.27
N ALA A 472 39.78 40.45 -11.10
CA ALA A 472 39.68 41.65 -11.93
C ALA A 472 40.85 42.63 -11.68
N GLU A 473 41.30 42.79 -10.43
CA GLU A 473 42.50 43.56 -10.10
C GLU A 473 43.78 42.94 -10.65
N LYS A 474 43.95 41.62 -10.55
CA LYS A 474 45.10 40.92 -11.15
C LYS A 474 45.14 41.14 -12.66
N LYS A 475 44.01 40.96 -13.36
CA LYS A 475 43.89 41.26 -14.80
C LYS A 475 44.12 42.73 -15.15
N ARG A 476 43.83 43.67 -14.25
CA ARG A 476 44.21 45.08 -14.43
C ARG A 476 45.70 45.31 -14.26
N LYS A 477 46.31 44.80 -13.18
CA LYS A 477 47.74 44.90 -12.88
C LYS A 477 48.59 44.22 -13.96
N GLU A 478 48.15 43.09 -14.50
CA GLU A 478 48.78 42.41 -15.64
C GLU A 478 48.73 43.27 -16.91
N LYS A 479 47.58 43.89 -17.23
CA LYS A 479 47.45 44.82 -18.37
C LYS A 479 48.27 46.09 -18.19
N GLU A 480 48.27 46.67 -16.99
CA GLU A 480 49.04 47.86 -16.64
C GLU A 480 50.55 47.57 -16.74
N ALA A 481 51.01 46.39 -16.27
CA ALA A 481 52.39 45.94 -16.40
C ALA A 481 52.79 45.57 -17.85
N GLU A 482 51.88 44.97 -18.63
CA GLU A 482 52.11 44.71 -20.07
C GLU A 482 52.20 46.04 -20.84
N GLN A 483 51.35 47.01 -20.52
CA GLN A 483 51.36 48.34 -21.12
C GLN A 483 52.63 49.12 -20.74
N GLN A 484 53.07 49.07 -19.47
CA GLN A 484 54.34 49.63 -19.04
C GLN A 484 55.52 49.04 -19.82
N LYS A 485 55.61 47.70 -19.91
CA LYS A 485 56.65 47.01 -20.70
C LYS A 485 56.63 47.39 -22.18
N ARG A 486 55.46 47.64 -22.77
CA ARG A 486 55.35 48.13 -24.15
C ARG A 486 55.91 49.55 -24.28
N THR A 487 55.57 50.47 -23.38
CA THR A 487 56.16 51.82 -23.37
C THR A 487 57.66 51.82 -23.08
N GLU A 488 58.15 50.94 -22.19
CA GLU A 488 59.59 50.80 -21.92
C GLU A 488 60.33 50.27 -23.17
N ALA A 489 59.78 49.25 -23.85
CA ALA A 489 60.35 48.73 -25.09
C ALA A 489 60.26 49.72 -26.27
N GLU A 490 59.26 50.60 -26.32
CA GLU A 490 59.20 51.72 -27.27
C GLU A 490 60.26 52.78 -26.95
N GLN A 491 60.44 53.17 -25.68
CA GLN A 491 61.50 54.09 -25.27
C GLN A 491 62.91 53.54 -25.47
N GLU A 492 63.12 52.24 -25.27
CA GLU A 492 64.41 51.58 -25.49
C GLU A 492 64.73 51.45 -26.99
N LYS A 493 63.72 51.21 -27.84
CA LYS A 493 63.87 51.33 -29.30
C LYS A 493 64.18 52.75 -29.73
N GLN A 494 63.49 53.74 -29.18
CA GLN A 494 63.74 55.16 -29.48
C GLN A 494 65.20 55.51 -29.17
N LYS A 495 65.71 55.12 -27.98
CA LYS A 495 67.12 55.28 -27.61
C LYS A 495 68.09 54.56 -28.54
N GLN A 496 67.77 53.34 -28.97
CA GLN A 496 68.63 52.60 -29.92
C GLN A 496 68.61 53.23 -31.32
N GLU A 497 67.50 53.84 -31.75
CA GLU A 497 67.46 54.64 -32.98
C GLU A 497 68.27 55.93 -32.83
N ASP A 498 68.13 56.64 -31.70
CA ASP A 498 68.90 57.85 -31.38
C ASP A 498 70.41 57.58 -31.34
N GLU A 499 70.87 56.54 -30.62
CA GLU A 499 72.26 56.09 -30.56
C GLU A 499 72.79 55.65 -31.94
N GLN A 500 71.97 54.99 -32.77
CA GLN A 500 72.34 54.66 -34.15
C GLN A 500 72.40 55.88 -35.06
N THR A 501 71.64 56.95 -34.79
CA THR A 501 71.79 58.22 -35.51
C THR A 501 73.01 59.00 -35.04
N GLU A 502 73.32 59.06 -33.74
CA GLU A 502 74.57 59.65 -33.25
C GLU A 502 75.80 58.95 -33.85
N HIS A 503 75.85 57.61 -33.84
CA HIS A 503 76.99 56.88 -34.42
C HIS A 503 77.16 57.16 -35.94
N LYS A 504 76.07 57.33 -36.68
CA LYS A 504 76.12 57.71 -38.11
C LYS A 504 76.57 59.15 -38.32
N VAL A 505 76.21 60.06 -37.41
CA VAL A 505 76.66 61.47 -37.43
C VAL A 505 78.14 61.55 -37.06
N ASP A 506 78.63 60.73 -36.14
CA ASP A 506 80.04 60.69 -35.75
C ASP A 506 80.94 60.02 -36.80
N GLU A 507 80.49 58.95 -37.48
CA GLU A 507 81.20 58.42 -38.64
C GLU A 507 81.29 59.45 -39.78
N ALA A 508 80.26 60.29 -39.96
CA ALA A 508 80.29 61.38 -40.92
C ALA A 508 81.20 62.55 -40.46
N SER A 509 81.23 62.88 -39.17
CA SER A 509 82.03 63.99 -38.63
C SER A 509 83.54 63.70 -38.70
N GLN A 510 83.96 62.47 -38.39
CA GLN A 510 85.36 62.04 -38.47
C GLN A 510 85.92 62.05 -39.91
N GLY A 511 85.06 61.98 -40.93
CA GLY A 511 85.45 62.15 -42.33
C GLY A 511 85.78 63.60 -42.72
N ILE A 512 85.21 64.60 -42.05
CA ILE A 512 85.27 66.01 -42.45
C ILE A 512 86.39 66.79 -41.73
N SER A 513 86.76 66.42 -40.50
CA SER A 513 87.76 67.15 -39.71
C SER A 513 89.24 66.95 -40.13
N ARG A 514 89.53 66.54 -41.38
CA ARG A 514 90.90 66.25 -41.84
C ARG A 514 91.51 67.20 -42.89
N LEU A 515 90.87 68.33 -43.18
CA LEU A 515 91.47 69.42 -43.95
C LEU A 515 91.10 70.82 -43.39
N SER A 516 92.01 71.38 -42.58
CA SER A 516 92.70 72.67 -42.85
C SER A 516 91.89 73.89 -43.32
N PHE A 517 92.00 75.11 -42.76
CA PHE A 517 92.98 75.71 -41.81
C PHE A 517 92.43 77.06 -41.26
N LEU A 518 92.98 77.52 -40.11
CA LEU A 518 93.13 78.91 -39.58
C LEU A 518 92.00 79.95 -39.80
N GLN A 519 91.32 80.46 -38.77
CA GLN A 519 91.77 81.36 -37.67
C GLN A 519 92.12 82.81 -38.08
N PRO A 520 91.83 83.82 -37.22
CA PRO A 520 90.65 83.88 -36.33
C PRO A 520 90.02 85.29 -36.17
N GLU A 521 88.93 85.31 -35.40
CA GLU A 521 88.50 86.34 -34.42
C GLU A 521 88.10 87.76 -34.92
N ASP A 522 86.82 88.11 -34.70
CA ASP A 522 86.44 89.17 -33.74
C ASP A 522 84.91 89.24 -33.49
N GLU A 523 84.56 89.60 -32.26
CA GLU A 523 83.36 90.24 -31.67
C GLU A 523 81.87 89.89 -31.99
N GLU A 524 81.16 89.69 -30.86
CA GLU A 524 79.79 90.06 -30.43
C GLU A 524 78.67 90.58 -31.38
N MET A 525 77.48 89.95 -31.27
CA MET A 525 76.16 90.55 -30.89
C MET A 525 75.14 89.38 -30.78
N LYS A 526 74.49 89.08 -29.65
CA LYS A 526 73.40 89.79 -28.93
C LYS A 526 72.20 90.18 -29.80
N ASP A 527 71.08 89.49 -29.59
CA ASP A 527 69.84 90.01 -28.94
C ASP A 527 68.85 88.83 -28.79
N ALA A 528 68.41 88.47 -27.56
CA ALA A 528 67.35 89.09 -26.75
C ALA A 528 65.94 88.65 -27.21
N GLU A 529 64.94 88.39 -26.38
CA GLU A 529 64.79 88.29 -24.90
C GLU A 529 63.52 87.41 -24.68
N GLU A 530 63.42 86.57 -23.65
CA GLU A 530 62.84 86.88 -22.32
C GLU A 530 61.39 87.46 -22.34
N GLU A 531 60.46 87.13 -21.44
CA GLU A 531 60.43 86.10 -20.39
C GLU A 531 59.01 85.92 -19.78
N LYS A 532 58.88 84.93 -18.88
CA LYS A 532 58.05 84.89 -17.65
C LYS A 532 56.54 85.18 -17.76
N ARG A 533 55.72 84.12 -17.60
CA ARG A 533 55.20 83.58 -16.31
C ARG A 533 54.09 84.43 -15.67
N ILE A 534 53.02 83.76 -15.25
CA ILE A 534 52.44 83.86 -13.89
C ILE A 534 51.74 82.52 -13.57
N LEU A 535 51.58 82.23 -12.28
CA LEU A 535 51.07 80.97 -11.74
C LEU A 535 49.53 80.93 -11.61
N LEU A 536 49.02 79.69 -11.60
CA LEU A 536 47.87 79.11 -10.86
C LEU A 536 47.29 79.92 -9.66
N PRO A 537 46.10 79.56 -9.11
CA PRO A 537 44.93 78.87 -9.68
C PRO A 537 43.55 79.44 -9.22
N ALA A 538 42.45 78.95 -9.81
CA ALA A 538 41.17 78.64 -9.14
C ALA A 538 40.30 77.76 -10.05
#